data_AF-A0A536L823-F1
#
_entry.id   AF-A0A536L823-F1
#
_cell.length_a   1.000
_cell.length_b   1.000
_cell.length_c   1.000
_cell.angle_alpha   90.00
_cell.angle_beta   90.00
_cell.angle_gamma   90.00
#
_symmetry.space_group_name_H-M   'P 1'
#
loop_
_entity.id
_entity.type
_entity.pdbx_description
1 polymer ?
#
loop_
_entity_poly.entity_id
_entity_poly.type
_entity_poly.pdbx_seq_one_letter_code
_entity_poly.pdbx_strand_id
1 'polypeptide(L)'
;MGASVTPTMTFDDRIATHRSGAAVALAHQRWSEAEQDLRALLAISPNDATAWNNLGVALEHQQKNKESVEAYARAAALAPASRPASGNLVREMQRYLGFAAALALFKIIDIGLHFIPMPDDVRTIVTVIAVVLLALGALVYYQRQREQLPDETWRAYKSEMARTRRLRYGGIAFVFIGFLVFAVVLFILVLIPGSAGDGTVVLVILAGLCWLIVARLLWARVIAPLIQSRIR
;
A
#
# COMPACT_ATOMS: atom_id res chain seq x y z
N MET A 1 58.50 -4.01 23.72
CA MET A 1 57.28 -4.72 23.29
C MET A 1 56.08 -3.91 23.74
N GLY A 2 55.56 -3.04 22.87
CA GLY A 2 54.34 -2.28 23.16
C GLY A 2 53.14 -3.17 22.90
N ALA A 3 52.39 -3.53 23.93
CA ALA A 3 51.12 -4.21 23.77
C ALA A 3 50.21 -3.29 22.96
N SER A 4 49.88 -3.68 21.73
CA SER A 4 48.82 -3.07 20.95
C SER A 4 47.51 -3.32 21.70
N VAL A 5 47.10 -2.37 22.53
CA VAL A 5 45.74 -2.33 23.07
C VAL A 5 44.85 -2.10 21.86
N THR A 6 44.29 -3.19 21.32
CA THR A 6 43.19 -3.09 20.37
C THR A 6 42.09 -2.34 21.12
N PRO A 7 41.67 -1.15 20.67
CA PRO A 7 40.64 -0.42 21.38
C PRO A 7 39.38 -1.28 21.36
N THR A 8 39.01 -1.82 22.52
CA THR A 8 37.72 -2.48 22.72
C THR A 8 36.65 -1.42 22.49
N MET A 9 36.04 -1.43 21.31
CA MET A 9 34.89 -0.55 21.02
C MET A 9 33.86 -0.73 22.12
N THR A 10 33.36 0.39 22.65
CA THR A 10 32.29 0.34 23.63
C THR A 10 31.00 -0.16 22.99
N PHE A 11 30.02 -0.54 23.81
CA PHE A 11 28.70 -0.98 23.34
C PHE A 11 28.03 0.08 22.45
N ASP A 12 28.14 1.36 22.84
CA ASP A 12 27.58 2.48 22.09
C ASP A 12 28.34 2.76 20.79
N ASP A 13 29.68 2.60 20.80
CA ASP A 13 30.49 2.74 19.58
C ASP A 13 30.08 1.73 18.51
N ARG A 14 29.83 0.46 18.90
CA ARG A 14 29.41 -0.59 17.97
C ARG A 14 28.06 -0.29 17.33
N ILE A 15 27.10 0.22 18.10
CA ILE A 15 25.79 0.67 17.59
C ILE A 15 25.98 1.80 16.57
N ALA A 16 26.80 2.80 16.91
CA ALA A 16 27.07 3.95 16.04
C ALA A 16 27.78 3.54 14.75
N THR A 17 28.75 2.61 14.81
CA THR A 17 29.46 2.10 13.65
C THR A 17 28.51 1.39 12.68
N HIS A 18 27.74 0.40 13.15
CA HIS A 18 26.81 -0.31 12.26
C HIS A 18 25.69 0.60 11.73
N ARG A 19 25.20 1.53 12.55
CA ARG A 19 24.18 2.50 12.10
C ARG A 19 24.70 3.42 10.99
N SER A 20 25.92 3.94 11.14
CA SER A 20 26.53 4.83 10.14
C SER A 20 26.94 4.06 8.88
N GLY A 21 27.52 2.85 9.03
CA GLY A 21 27.82 1.95 7.92
C GLY A 21 26.59 1.61 7.09
N ALA A 22 25.50 1.20 7.74
CA ALA A 22 24.21 0.96 7.09
C ALA A 22 23.69 2.20 6.35
N ALA A 23 23.76 3.38 6.95
CA ALA A 23 23.29 4.62 6.33
C ALA A 23 24.07 4.97 5.05
N VAL A 24 25.40 4.84 5.10
CA VAL A 24 26.28 5.05 3.94
C VAL A 24 25.99 4.01 2.86
N ALA A 25 25.88 2.73 3.24
CA ALA A 25 25.59 1.66 2.30
C ALA A 25 24.23 1.86 1.59
N LEU A 26 23.19 2.28 2.31
CA LEU A 26 21.88 2.62 1.73
C LEU A 26 21.97 3.81 0.77
N ALA A 27 22.69 4.87 1.15
CA ALA A 27 22.87 6.06 0.30
C ALA A 27 23.58 5.73 -1.02
N HIS A 28 24.52 4.77 -0.99
CA HIS A 28 25.23 4.29 -2.16
C HIS A 28 24.61 3.04 -2.81
N GLN A 29 23.40 2.64 -2.41
CA GLN A 29 22.67 1.49 -2.96
C GLN A 29 23.44 0.16 -2.85
N ARG A 30 24.32 0.03 -1.86
CA ARG A 30 25.07 -1.18 -1.53
C ARG A 30 24.22 -2.06 -0.63
N TRP A 31 23.17 -2.64 -1.21
CA TRP A 31 22.10 -3.29 -0.45
C TRP A 31 22.57 -4.46 0.42
N SER A 32 23.54 -5.24 -0.06
CA SER A 32 24.08 -6.37 0.71
C SER A 32 24.89 -5.89 1.92
N GLU A 33 25.69 -4.83 1.79
CA GLU A 33 26.44 -4.23 2.90
C GLU A 33 25.47 -3.62 3.92
N ALA A 34 24.45 -2.89 3.43
CA ALA A 34 23.41 -2.33 4.27
C ALA A 34 22.69 -3.42 5.08
N GLU A 35 22.32 -4.54 4.43
CA GLU A 35 21.70 -5.67 5.13
C GLU A 35 22.60 -6.23 6.24
N GLN A 36 23.89 -6.40 5.98
CA GLN A 36 24.83 -6.93 6.98
C GLN A 36 24.92 -6.00 8.20
N ASP A 37 25.15 -4.71 7.98
CA ASP A 37 25.24 -3.73 9.05
C ASP A 37 23.91 -3.57 9.80
N LEU A 38 22.78 -3.62 9.11
CA LEU A 38 21.46 -3.53 9.74
C LEU A 38 21.14 -4.77 10.57
N ARG A 39 21.48 -5.98 10.09
CA ARG A 39 21.32 -7.21 10.90
C ARG A 39 22.23 -7.18 12.13
N ALA A 40 23.47 -6.72 11.99
CA ALA A 40 24.40 -6.56 13.12
C ALA A 40 23.87 -5.53 14.14
N LEU A 41 23.35 -4.40 13.67
CA LEU A 41 22.72 -3.39 14.50
C LEU A 41 21.50 -3.96 15.24
N LEU A 42 20.63 -4.69 14.55
CA LEU A 42 19.42 -5.29 15.12
C LEU A 42 19.72 -6.44 16.10
N ALA A 43 20.86 -7.12 15.97
CA ALA A 43 21.31 -8.09 16.97
C ALA A 43 21.66 -7.42 18.32
N ILE A 44 22.08 -6.15 18.28
CA ILE A 44 22.41 -5.35 19.48
C ILE A 44 21.17 -4.58 19.98
N SER A 45 20.40 -4.00 19.05
CA SER A 45 19.25 -3.14 19.30
C SER A 45 18.00 -3.68 18.56
N PRO A 46 17.40 -4.79 19.02
CA PRO A 46 16.31 -5.45 18.31
C PRO A 46 15.01 -4.64 18.24
N ASN A 47 14.90 -3.57 19.03
CA ASN A 47 13.73 -2.69 19.08
C ASN A 47 13.89 -1.39 18.27
N ASP A 48 14.96 -1.26 17.46
CA ASP A 48 15.15 -0.10 16.58
C ASP A 48 14.24 -0.20 15.35
N ALA A 49 13.08 0.46 15.42
CA ALA A 49 12.09 0.47 14.35
C ALA A 49 12.64 1.04 13.02
N THR A 50 13.56 2.01 13.10
CA THR A 50 14.19 2.61 11.91
C THR A 50 15.12 1.61 11.24
N ALA A 51 15.91 0.87 12.02
CA ALA A 51 16.77 -0.18 11.50
C ALA A 51 15.96 -1.30 10.83
N TRP A 52 14.84 -1.74 11.43
CA TRP A 52 13.93 -2.70 10.79
C TRP A 52 13.33 -2.19 9.48
N ASN A 53 12.92 -0.92 9.42
CA ASN A 53 12.42 -0.32 8.17
C ASN A 53 13.49 -0.28 7.09
N ASN A 54 14.71 0.14 7.46
CA ASN A 54 15.83 0.21 6.54
C ASN A 54 16.28 -1.18 6.06
N LEU A 55 16.16 -2.20 6.92
CA LEU A 55 16.41 -3.59 6.54
C LEU A 55 15.39 -4.04 5.50
N GLY A 56 14.11 -3.70 5.71
CA GLY A 56 13.05 -3.91 4.73
C GLY A 56 13.39 -3.31 3.36
N VAL A 57 13.91 -2.07 3.32
CA VAL A 57 14.34 -1.39 2.09
C VAL A 57 15.50 -2.13 1.42
N ALA A 58 16.54 -2.49 2.17
CA ALA A 58 17.69 -3.21 1.62
C ALA A 58 17.29 -4.59 1.04
N LEU A 59 16.40 -5.32 1.72
CA LEU A 59 15.89 -6.61 1.27
C LEU A 59 14.96 -6.48 0.06
N GLU A 60 14.17 -5.40 0.00
CA GLU A 60 13.28 -5.10 -1.12
C GLU A 60 14.07 -4.92 -2.43
N HIS A 61 15.16 -4.15 -2.38
CA HIS A 61 16.04 -3.91 -3.53
C HIS A 61 16.82 -5.16 -3.96
N GLN A 62 17.02 -6.11 -3.04
CA GLN A 62 17.57 -7.43 -3.32
C GLN A 62 16.51 -8.45 -3.80
N GLN A 63 15.26 -8.04 -3.97
CA GLN A 63 14.12 -8.91 -4.33
C GLN A 63 13.84 -10.04 -3.31
N LYS A 64 14.35 -9.91 -2.08
CA LYS A 64 14.06 -10.81 -0.96
C LYS A 64 12.70 -10.44 -0.33
N ASN A 65 11.64 -10.55 -1.14
CA ASN A 65 10.32 -9.97 -0.84
C ASN A 65 9.72 -10.48 0.48
N LYS A 66 9.87 -11.78 0.78
CA LYS A 66 9.35 -12.37 2.04
C LYS A 66 10.01 -11.75 3.27
N GLU A 67 11.34 -11.74 3.30
CA GLU A 67 12.12 -11.18 4.42
C GLU A 67 11.88 -9.67 4.54
N SER A 68 11.72 -8.96 3.41
CA SER A 68 11.38 -7.54 3.39
C SER A 68 10.02 -7.26 4.06
N VAL A 69 8.98 -8.04 3.75
CA VAL A 69 7.66 -7.94 4.39
C VAL A 69 7.75 -8.17 5.90
N GLU A 70 8.52 -9.15 6.34
CA GLU A 70 8.74 -9.45 7.76
C GLU A 70 9.47 -8.29 8.47
N ALA A 71 10.51 -7.73 7.85
CA ALA A 71 11.24 -6.59 8.40
C ALA A 71 10.35 -5.33 8.53
N TYR A 72 9.57 -5.01 7.50
CA TYR A 72 8.61 -3.91 7.58
C TYR A 72 7.51 -4.17 8.62
N ALA A 73 7.07 -5.40 8.80
CA ALA A 73 6.08 -5.74 9.83
C ALA A 73 6.63 -5.56 11.24
N ARG A 74 7.90 -5.93 11.49
CA ARG A 74 8.58 -5.64 12.76
C ARG A 74 8.70 -4.14 13.00
N ALA A 75 9.09 -3.36 11.99
CA ALA A 75 9.16 -1.90 12.09
C ALA A 75 7.80 -1.27 12.45
N ALA A 76 6.72 -1.71 11.78
CA ALA A 76 5.37 -1.22 12.03
C ALA A 76 4.86 -1.60 13.42
N ALA A 77 5.20 -2.79 13.93
CA ALA A 77 4.84 -3.22 15.28
C ALA A 77 5.55 -2.38 16.37
N LEU A 78 6.83 -2.05 16.16
CA LEU A 78 7.63 -1.27 17.11
C LEU A 78 7.27 0.22 17.10
N ALA A 79 6.92 0.77 15.93
CA ALA A 79 6.51 2.16 15.80
C ALA A 79 5.21 2.28 14.97
N PRO A 80 4.03 1.97 15.57
CA PRO A 80 2.73 2.00 14.89
C PRO A 80 2.34 3.39 14.36
N ALA A 81 2.96 4.46 14.89
CA ALA A 81 2.74 5.83 14.43
C ALA A 81 3.68 6.24 13.28
N SER A 82 4.70 5.43 12.95
CA SER A 82 5.65 5.74 11.88
C SER A 82 5.02 5.49 10.51
N ARG A 83 4.67 6.58 9.81
CA ARG A 83 4.08 6.51 8.46
C ARG A 83 4.91 5.74 7.42
N PRO A 84 6.27 5.81 7.43
CA PRO A 84 7.08 5.11 6.42
C PRO A 84 6.94 3.58 6.50
N ALA A 85 7.04 3.00 7.70
CA ALA A 85 7.00 1.55 7.88
C ALA A 85 5.64 0.95 7.50
N SER A 86 4.54 1.57 7.93
CA SER A 86 3.19 1.14 7.56
C SER A 86 2.96 1.19 6.05
N GLY A 87 3.38 2.28 5.39
CA GLY A 87 3.22 2.45 3.94
C GLY A 87 4.04 1.43 3.16
N ASN A 88 5.28 1.19 3.58
CA ASN A 88 6.17 0.20 2.98
C ASN A 88 5.66 -1.23 3.17
N LEU A 89 5.16 -1.58 4.37
CA LEU A 89 4.56 -2.89 4.64
C LEU A 89 3.36 -3.15 3.71
N VAL A 90 2.43 -2.20 3.58
CA VAL A 90 1.26 -2.39 2.72
C VAL A 90 1.66 -2.56 1.26
N ARG A 91 2.57 -1.71 0.77
CA ARG A 91 3.06 -1.75 -0.62
C ARG A 91 3.77 -3.06 -0.92
N GLU A 92 4.71 -3.46 -0.07
CA GLU A 92 5.50 -4.67 -0.28
C GLU A 92 4.64 -5.93 -0.12
N MET A 93 3.69 -5.95 0.84
CA MET A 93 2.74 -7.05 0.96
C MET A 93 1.85 -7.18 -0.29
N GLN A 94 1.40 -6.07 -0.87
CA GLN A 94 0.63 -6.10 -2.13
C GLN A 94 1.45 -6.67 -3.30
N ARG A 95 2.76 -6.37 -3.33
CA ARG A 95 3.70 -6.90 -4.33
C ARG A 95 3.93 -8.40 -4.11
N TYR A 96 4.21 -8.80 -2.87
CA TYR A 96 4.43 -10.19 -2.47
C TYR A 96 3.23 -11.09 -2.80
N LEU A 97 2.00 -10.60 -2.54
CA LEU A 97 0.75 -11.31 -2.82
C LEU A 97 0.31 -11.24 -4.29
N GLY A 98 1.04 -10.53 -5.16
CA GLY A 98 0.88 -10.63 -6.62
C GLY A 98 -0.34 -9.93 -7.22
N PHE A 99 -1.04 -9.06 -6.48
CA PHE A 99 -2.27 -8.40 -6.96
C PHE A 99 -2.07 -7.58 -8.24
N ALA A 100 -0.92 -6.90 -8.37
CA ALA A 100 -0.62 -6.10 -9.55
C ALA A 100 -0.34 -6.96 -10.80
N ALA A 101 0.31 -8.11 -10.63
CA ALA A 101 0.65 -9.01 -11.72
C ALA A 101 -0.61 -9.64 -12.34
N ALA A 102 -1.58 -10.04 -11.51
CA ALA A 102 -2.84 -10.60 -11.99
C ALA A 102 -3.65 -9.62 -12.84
N LEU A 103 -3.72 -8.34 -12.43
CA LEU A 103 -4.40 -7.29 -13.19
C LEU A 103 -3.68 -6.95 -14.51
N ALA A 104 -2.35 -6.92 -14.50
CA ALA A 104 -1.57 -6.72 -15.71
C ALA A 104 -1.76 -7.86 -16.71
N LEU A 105 -1.72 -9.10 -16.24
CA LEU A 105 -1.93 -10.29 -17.07
C LEU A 105 -3.34 -10.32 -17.68
N PHE A 106 -4.37 -9.97 -16.89
CA PHE A 106 -5.72 -9.79 -17.41
C PHE A 106 -5.77 -8.77 -18.56
N LYS A 107 -5.14 -7.59 -18.39
CA LYS A 107 -5.14 -6.55 -19.43
C LYS A 107 -4.40 -6.99 -20.69
N ILE A 108 -3.30 -7.71 -20.56
CA ILE A 108 -2.57 -8.25 -21.72
C ILE A 108 -3.45 -9.26 -22.48
N ILE A 109 -4.12 -10.15 -21.77
CA ILE A 109 -5.02 -11.14 -22.38
C ILE A 109 -6.19 -10.43 -23.08
N ASP A 110 -6.85 -9.50 -22.41
CA ASP A 110 -7.99 -8.73 -22.95
C ASP A 110 -7.61 -7.98 -24.24
N ILE A 111 -6.46 -7.28 -24.22
CA ILE A 111 -5.93 -6.58 -25.40
C ILE A 111 -5.60 -7.58 -26.51
N GLY A 112 -4.92 -8.69 -26.20
CA GLY A 112 -4.56 -9.71 -27.18
C GLY A 112 -5.78 -10.35 -27.86
N LEU A 113 -6.82 -10.65 -27.08
CA LEU A 113 -8.10 -11.16 -27.60
C LEU A 113 -8.81 -10.14 -28.51
N HIS A 114 -8.57 -8.84 -28.31
CA HIS A 114 -9.19 -7.81 -29.15
C HIS A 114 -8.70 -7.84 -30.61
N PHE A 115 -7.45 -8.25 -30.85
CA PHE A 115 -6.85 -8.30 -32.18
C PHE A 115 -7.10 -9.61 -32.94
N ILE A 116 -7.67 -10.62 -32.28
CA ILE A 116 -8.04 -11.88 -32.91
C ILE A 116 -9.46 -11.72 -33.48
N PRO A 117 -9.67 -11.90 -34.80
CA PRO A 117 -10.99 -11.81 -35.38
C PRO A 117 -11.84 -13.01 -34.94
N MET A 118 -12.76 -12.77 -34.01
CA MET A 118 -13.73 -13.75 -33.52
C MET A 118 -15.09 -13.07 -33.24
N PRO A 119 -16.19 -13.84 -33.26
CA PRO A 119 -17.52 -13.35 -32.86
C PRO A 119 -17.54 -12.79 -31.42
N ASP A 120 -18.35 -11.77 -31.17
CA ASP A 120 -18.35 -11.05 -29.87
C ASP A 120 -18.87 -11.91 -28.69
N ASP A 121 -19.80 -12.82 -28.96
CA ASP A 121 -20.29 -13.84 -28.03
C ASP A 121 -19.18 -14.82 -27.62
N VAL A 122 -18.41 -15.30 -28.59
CA VAL A 122 -17.24 -16.18 -28.36
C VAL A 122 -16.17 -15.44 -27.56
N ARG A 123 -15.86 -14.19 -27.92
CA ARG A 123 -14.90 -13.33 -27.20
C ARG A 123 -15.29 -13.18 -25.73
N THR A 124 -16.56 -12.89 -25.47
CA THR A 124 -17.07 -12.73 -24.10
C THR A 124 -16.89 -14.00 -23.28
N ILE A 125 -17.22 -15.16 -23.84
CA ILE A 125 -17.05 -16.46 -23.18
C ILE A 125 -15.57 -16.72 -22.85
N VAL A 126 -14.68 -16.51 -23.83
CA VAL A 126 -13.23 -16.73 -23.66
C VAL A 126 -12.65 -15.78 -22.60
N THR A 127 -13.04 -14.50 -22.60
CA THR A 127 -12.62 -13.54 -21.58
C THR A 127 -13.09 -13.93 -20.18
N VAL A 128 -14.35 -14.38 -20.04
CA VAL A 128 -14.88 -14.85 -18.74
C VAL A 128 -14.10 -16.06 -18.23
N ILE A 129 -13.84 -17.06 -19.09
CA ILE A 129 -13.04 -18.24 -18.73
C ILE A 129 -11.63 -17.82 -18.31
N ALA A 130 -10.97 -16.94 -19.07
CA ALA A 130 -9.65 -16.43 -18.74
C ALA A 130 -9.63 -15.71 -17.38
N VAL A 131 -10.64 -14.89 -17.07
CA VAL A 131 -10.78 -14.21 -15.77
C VAL A 131 -10.94 -15.21 -14.64
N VAL A 132 -11.78 -16.24 -14.81
CA VAL A 132 -11.99 -17.27 -13.79
C VAL A 132 -10.69 -18.04 -13.52
N LEU A 133 -9.97 -18.45 -14.56
CA LEU A 133 -8.69 -19.16 -14.41
C LEU A 133 -7.62 -18.29 -13.76
N LEU A 134 -7.53 -17.01 -14.14
CA LEU A 134 -6.64 -16.04 -13.49
C LEU A 134 -7.00 -15.83 -12.03
N ALA A 135 -8.29 -15.73 -11.69
CA ALA A 135 -8.75 -15.56 -10.32
C ALA A 135 -8.43 -16.80 -9.46
N LEU A 136 -8.65 -18.01 -10.00
CA LEU A 136 -8.28 -19.26 -9.32
C LEU A 136 -6.76 -19.36 -9.12
N GLY A 137 -5.97 -19.07 -10.15
CA GLY A 137 -4.51 -19.05 -10.06
C GLY A 137 -4.01 -18.03 -9.03
N ALA A 138 -4.56 -16.81 -9.05
CA ALA A 138 -4.25 -15.77 -8.08
C ALA A 138 -4.67 -16.16 -6.65
N LEU A 139 -5.79 -16.85 -6.48
CA LEU A 139 -6.26 -17.36 -5.19
C LEU A 139 -5.30 -18.42 -4.62
N VAL A 140 -4.91 -19.40 -5.45
CA VAL A 140 -3.94 -20.44 -5.05
C VAL A 140 -2.58 -19.82 -4.73
N TYR A 141 -2.11 -18.89 -5.57
CA TYR A 141 -0.88 -18.14 -5.32
C TYR A 141 -0.95 -17.37 -4.00
N TYR A 142 -2.05 -16.64 -3.77
CA TYR A 142 -2.31 -15.90 -2.54
C TYR A 142 -2.28 -16.81 -1.31
N GLN A 143 -2.97 -17.96 -1.36
CA GLN A 143 -3.00 -18.92 -0.26
C GLN A 143 -1.59 -19.42 0.06
N ARG A 144 -0.85 -19.86 -0.97
CA ARG A 144 0.51 -20.37 -0.80
C ARG A 144 1.49 -19.33 -0.25
N GLN A 145 1.40 -18.07 -0.69
CA GLN A 145 2.24 -17.00 -0.14
C GLN A 145 1.82 -16.62 1.28
N ARG A 146 0.52 -16.63 1.57
CA ARG A 146 0.00 -16.37 2.91
C ARG A 146 0.48 -17.39 3.93
N GLU A 147 0.50 -18.68 3.57
CA GLU A 147 0.97 -19.78 4.42
C GLU A 147 2.45 -19.67 4.77
N GLN A 148 3.27 -19.06 3.90
CA GLN A 148 4.70 -18.87 4.16
C GLN A 148 4.97 -17.78 5.20
N LEU A 149 4.01 -16.89 5.47
CA LEU A 149 4.19 -15.74 6.35
C LEU A 149 3.81 -16.05 7.80
N PRO A 150 4.60 -15.57 8.77
CA PRO A 150 4.21 -15.61 10.18
C PRO A 150 2.87 -14.89 10.44
N ASP A 151 2.08 -15.40 11.38
CA ASP A 151 0.78 -14.82 11.73
C ASP A 151 0.89 -13.41 12.31
N GLU A 152 2.00 -13.08 12.98
CA GLU A 152 2.31 -11.73 13.46
C GLU A 152 2.40 -10.73 12.30
N THR A 153 3.13 -11.10 11.24
CA THR A 153 3.30 -10.31 10.02
C THR A 153 1.95 -10.04 9.35
N TRP A 154 1.09 -11.07 9.26
CA TRP A 154 -0.24 -10.91 8.70
C TRP A 154 -1.17 -10.04 9.55
N ARG A 155 -1.10 -10.16 10.88
CA ARG A 155 -1.87 -9.30 11.79
C ARG A 155 -1.44 -7.84 11.67
N ALA A 156 -0.14 -7.56 11.65
CA ALA A 156 0.39 -6.22 11.43
C ALA A 156 -0.06 -5.64 10.07
N TYR A 157 0.00 -6.45 9.00
CA TYR A 157 -0.55 -6.03 7.72
C TYR A 157 -2.05 -5.71 7.79
N LYS A 158 -2.87 -6.58 8.40
CA LYS A 158 -4.32 -6.36 8.51
C LYS A 158 -4.66 -5.11 9.31
N SER A 159 -3.96 -4.83 10.41
CA SER A 159 -4.18 -3.62 11.22
C SER A 159 -3.83 -2.35 10.42
N GLU A 160 -2.68 -2.35 9.75
CA GLU A 160 -2.26 -1.22 8.92
C GLU A 160 -3.15 -1.04 7.69
N MET A 161 -3.60 -2.14 7.08
CA MET A 161 -4.51 -2.11 5.95
C MET A 161 -5.90 -1.62 6.37
N ALA A 162 -6.42 -2.01 7.55
CA ALA A 162 -7.69 -1.49 8.07
C ALA A 162 -7.62 0.02 8.32
N ARG A 163 -6.50 0.50 8.89
CA ARG A 163 -6.24 1.93 9.11
C ARG A 163 -6.14 2.70 7.80
N THR A 164 -5.38 2.16 6.84
CA THR A 164 -5.22 2.75 5.50
C THR A 164 -6.52 2.75 4.71
N ARG A 165 -7.30 1.65 4.78
CA ARG A 165 -8.58 1.52 4.08
C ARG A 165 -9.58 2.54 4.59
N ARG A 166 -9.71 2.70 5.91
CA ARG A 166 -10.61 3.70 6.51
C ARG A 166 -10.28 5.12 6.04
N LEU A 167 -8.99 5.46 5.94
CA LEU A 167 -8.56 6.80 5.55
C LEU A 167 -8.62 7.04 4.03
N ARG A 168 -8.25 6.04 3.22
CA ARG A 168 -8.18 6.18 1.75
C ARG A 168 -9.53 5.89 1.09
N TYR A 169 -10.15 4.75 1.39
CA TYR A 169 -11.47 4.42 0.83
C TYR A 169 -12.58 5.22 1.50
N GLY A 170 -12.45 5.61 2.77
CA GLY A 170 -13.41 6.51 3.40
C GLY A 170 -13.50 7.86 2.66
N GLY A 171 -12.36 8.42 2.25
CA GLY A 171 -12.35 9.70 1.52
C GLY A 171 -12.88 9.58 0.10
N ILE A 172 -12.50 8.51 -0.59
CA ILE A 172 -13.06 8.18 -1.91
C ILE A 172 -14.57 7.99 -1.80
N ALA A 173 -15.04 7.15 -0.87
CA ALA A 173 -16.46 6.91 -0.64
C ALA A 173 -17.20 8.20 -0.25
N PHE A 174 -16.62 9.05 0.60
CA PHE A 174 -17.22 10.33 0.99
C PHE A 174 -17.44 11.26 -0.22
N VAL A 175 -16.44 11.36 -1.11
CA VAL A 175 -16.54 12.13 -2.35
C VAL A 175 -17.63 11.54 -3.25
N PHE A 176 -17.60 10.22 -3.50
CA PHE A 176 -18.53 9.55 -4.40
C PHE A 176 -19.97 9.53 -3.89
N ILE A 177 -20.19 9.26 -2.60
CA ILE A 177 -21.53 9.27 -1.99
C ILE A 177 -22.15 10.66 -2.10
N GLY A 178 -21.41 11.71 -1.78
CA GLY A 178 -21.93 13.07 -1.92
C GLY A 178 -22.15 13.47 -3.38
N PHE A 179 -21.29 13.05 -4.31
CA PHE A 179 -21.52 13.28 -5.75
C PHE A 179 -22.75 12.53 -6.27
N LEU A 180 -22.99 11.29 -5.80
CA LEU A 180 -24.15 10.49 -6.15
C LEU A 180 -25.46 11.18 -5.75
N VAL A 181 -25.49 11.91 -4.64
CA VAL A 181 -26.66 12.72 -4.23
C VAL A 181 -27.00 13.76 -5.30
N PHE A 182 -26.01 14.52 -5.80
CA PHE A 182 -26.24 15.50 -6.88
C PHE A 182 -26.65 14.83 -8.18
N ALA A 183 -26.07 13.68 -8.52
CA ALA A 183 -26.45 12.91 -9.71
C ALA A 183 -27.90 12.41 -9.64
N VAL A 184 -28.35 11.94 -8.47
CA VAL A 184 -29.74 11.52 -8.23
C VAL A 184 -30.70 12.71 -8.30
N VAL A 185 -30.35 13.85 -7.69
CA VAL A 185 -31.16 15.08 -7.80
C VAL A 185 -31.29 15.52 -9.25
N LEU A 186 -30.19 15.56 -10.00
CA LEU A 186 -30.19 15.89 -11.42
C LEU A 186 -31.06 14.93 -12.23
N PHE A 187 -30.95 13.62 -11.96
CA PHE A 187 -31.76 12.59 -12.60
C PHE A 187 -33.27 12.80 -12.35
N ILE A 188 -33.65 13.12 -11.11
CA ILE A 188 -35.06 13.43 -10.75
C ILE A 188 -35.56 14.69 -11.48
N LEU A 189 -34.75 15.76 -11.53
CA LEU A 189 -35.12 17.00 -12.21
C LEU A 189 -35.34 16.79 -13.72
N VAL A 190 -34.55 15.93 -14.35
CA VAL A 190 -34.70 15.58 -15.77
C VAL A 190 -35.91 14.67 -16.01
N LEU A 191 -36.24 13.79 -15.06
CA LEU A 191 -37.35 12.83 -15.18
C LEU A 191 -38.74 13.44 -14.99
N ILE A 192 -38.86 14.59 -14.32
CA ILE A 192 -40.14 15.25 -14.05
C ILE A 192 -40.25 16.50 -14.93
N PRO A 193 -40.98 16.46 -16.05
CA PRO A 193 -41.14 17.60 -16.94
C PRO A 193 -41.76 18.80 -16.20
N GLY A 194 -41.16 19.98 -16.34
CA GLY A 194 -41.61 21.21 -15.69
C GLY A 194 -41.22 21.36 -14.21
N SER A 195 -40.46 20.42 -13.64
CA SER A 195 -40.02 20.48 -12.24
C SER A 195 -38.92 21.50 -11.96
N ALA A 196 -38.14 21.88 -12.97
CA ALA A 196 -37.03 22.82 -12.86
C ALA A 196 -36.76 23.52 -14.20
N GLY A 197 -36.36 24.80 -14.12
CA GLY A 197 -35.87 25.54 -15.28
C GLY A 197 -34.39 25.25 -15.57
N ASP A 198 -33.92 25.59 -16.77
CA ASP A 198 -32.54 25.35 -17.23
C ASP A 198 -31.48 25.87 -16.25
N GLY A 199 -31.74 27.02 -15.60
CA GLY A 199 -30.87 27.59 -14.58
C GLY A 199 -30.68 26.69 -13.35
N THR A 200 -31.74 25.98 -12.93
CA THR A 200 -31.67 25.05 -11.79
C THR A 200 -30.82 23.83 -12.11
N VAL A 201 -30.93 23.30 -13.33
CA VAL A 201 -30.11 22.17 -13.81
C VAL A 201 -28.63 22.55 -13.81
N VAL A 202 -28.29 23.72 -14.36
CA VAL A 202 -26.91 24.24 -14.38
C VAL A 202 -26.37 24.42 -12.96
N LEU A 203 -27.16 24.98 -12.04
CA LEU A 203 -26.77 25.15 -10.64
C LEU A 203 -26.46 23.83 -9.94
N VAL A 204 -27.27 22.78 -10.16
CA VAL A 204 -27.04 21.44 -9.57
C VAL A 204 -25.74 20.82 -10.11
N ILE A 205 -25.46 20.98 -11.41
CA ILE A 205 -24.20 20.51 -12.01
C ILE A 205 -23.00 21.25 -11.40
N LEU A 206 -23.06 22.58 -11.31
CA LEU A 206 -22.00 23.38 -10.70
C LEU A 206 -21.79 23.03 -9.23
N ALA A 207 -22.86 22.78 -8.48
CA ALA A 207 -22.80 22.33 -7.10
C ALA A 207 -22.14 20.95 -6.96
N GLY A 208 -22.46 19.99 -7.84
CA GLY A 208 -21.83 18.68 -7.89
C GLY A 208 -20.34 18.74 -8.25
N LEU A 209 -19.95 19.63 -9.18
CA LEU A 209 -18.55 19.87 -9.51
C LEU A 209 -17.80 20.53 -8.35
N CYS A 210 -18.42 21.53 -7.70
CA CYS A 210 -17.87 22.18 -6.51
C CYS A 210 -17.68 21.17 -5.36
N TRP A 211 -18.62 20.24 -5.19
CA TRP A 211 -18.52 19.17 -4.20
C TRP A 211 -17.26 18.31 -4.36
N LEU A 212 -16.80 18.01 -5.59
CA LEU A 212 -15.58 17.23 -5.81
C LEU A 212 -14.32 17.90 -5.23
N ILE A 213 -14.33 19.23 -5.13
CA ILE A 213 -13.24 20.03 -4.53
C ILE A 213 -13.46 20.14 -3.02
N VAL A 214 -14.65 20.55 -2.59
CA VAL A 214 -14.99 20.77 -1.18
C VAL A 214 -14.89 19.48 -0.36
N ALA A 215 -15.38 18.36 -0.89
CA ALA A 215 -15.35 17.07 -0.20
C ALA A 215 -13.93 16.57 0.06
N ARG A 216 -12.99 16.81 -0.87
CA ARG A 216 -11.57 16.49 -0.68
C ARG A 216 -10.95 17.35 0.42
N LEU A 217 -11.28 18.64 0.45
CA LEU A 217 -10.81 19.56 1.49
C LEU A 217 -11.38 19.21 2.88
N LEU A 218 -12.68 18.95 2.97
CA LEU A 218 -13.35 18.52 4.20
C LEU A 218 -12.78 17.20 4.72
N TRP A 219 -12.55 16.24 3.83
CA TRP A 219 -11.92 14.98 4.21
C TRP A 219 -10.52 15.19 4.78
N ALA A 220 -9.68 15.95 4.07
CA ALA A 220 -8.30 16.18 4.46
C ALA A 220 -8.15 16.98 5.77
N ARG A 221 -9.00 18.00 5.97
CA ARG A 221 -8.86 18.94 7.09
C ARG A 221 -9.69 18.59 8.33
N VAL A 222 -10.80 17.88 8.17
CA VAL A 222 -11.75 17.66 9.27
C VAL A 222 -11.91 16.17 9.55
N ILE A 223 -12.33 15.38 8.56
CA ILE A 223 -12.77 14.00 8.80
C ILE A 223 -11.58 13.07 9.06
N ALA A 224 -10.52 13.14 8.24
CA ALA A 224 -9.35 12.27 8.40
C ALA A 224 -8.63 12.48 9.75
N PRO A 225 -8.39 13.72 10.23
CA PRO A 225 -7.84 13.95 11.57
C PRO A 225 -8.70 13.39 12.72
N LEU A 226 -10.03 13.53 12.63
CA LEU A 226 -10.96 13.01 13.65
C LEU A 226 -10.97 11.47 13.69
N ILE A 227 -10.85 10.81 12.55
CA ILE A 227 -10.72 9.36 12.49
C ILE A 227 -9.37 8.92 13.07
N GLN A 228 -8.30 9.67 12.80
CA GLN A 228 -6.97 9.37 13.32
C GLN A 228 -6.88 9.50 14.85
N SER A 229 -7.58 10.46 15.46
CA SER A 229 -7.59 10.64 16.92
C SER A 229 -8.33 9.53 17.66
N ARG A 230 -9.33 8.88 17.04
CA ARG A 230 -10.07 7.75 17.62
C ARG A 230 -9.38 6.39 17.48
N ILE A 231 -8.31 6.30 16.69
CA ILE A 231 -7.56 5.05 16.44
C ILE A 231 -6.28 4.97 17.31
N ARG A 232 -5.95 6.04 18.03
CA ARG A 232 -4.86 6.04 19.02
C ARG A 232 -5.32 5.48 20.35
#